data_AF-A0A5P2B5Q6-F1
#
_entry.id   AF-A0A5P2B5Q6-F1
#
_cell.length_a   1.000
_cell.length_b   1.000
_cell.length_c   1.000
_cell.angle_alpha   90.00
_cell.angle_beta   90.00
_cell.angle_gamma   90.00
#
_symmetry.space_group_name_H-M   'P 1'
#
loop_
_entity.id
_entity.type
_entity.pdbx_description
1 polymer ?
#
loop_
_entity_poly.entity_id
_entity_poly.type
_entity_poly.pdbx_seq_one_letter_code
_entity_poly.pdbx_strand_id
1 'polypeptide(L)'
;MTRPSTPDRINADGSKTIKMKRACNGCGKHIGDVTDEEMAAAMNGRPLPDVRRECPACGPTAPPPVCMPTQIVEGGAYCVIRDCNHEVENDGDYCDQVSEKTVCATHSTFASGFEESYEVVTVSAPWPCTKGQVV
;
A
#
# COMPACT_ATOMS: atom_id res chain seq x y z
N MET A 1 17.50 9.52 -5.12
CA MET A 1 17.95 9.98 -3.79
C MET A 1 17.14 9.24 -2.75
N THR A 2 17.80 8.57 -1.80
CA THR A 2 17.09 7.81 -0.74
C THR A 2 16.52 8.79 0.29
N ARG A 3 15.24 8.62 0.65
CA ARG A 3 14.56 9.49 1.64
C ARG A 3 15.17 9.31 3.05
N PRO A 4 14.95 10.26 3.98
CA PRO A 4 15.35 10.11 5.37
C PRO A 4 14.78 8.85 6.03
N SER A 5 15.50 8.34 7.03
CA SER A 5 15.00 7.31 7.93
C SER A 5 15.13 7.82 9.36
N THR A 6 14.06 8.43 9.89
CA THR A 6 14.03 8.94 11.26
C THR A 6 14.19 7.81 12.29
N PRO A 7 15.20 7.82 13.16
CA PRO A 7 15.34 6.83 14.21
C PRO A 7 14.17 6.87 15.20
N ASP A 8 13.88 5.73 15.82
CA ASP A 8 12.96 5.68 16.93
C ASP A 8 13.51 6.46 18.13
N ARG A 9 12.65 7.14 18.89
CA ARG A 9 13.04 7.87 20.11
C ARG A 9 12.24 7.39 21.33
N ILE A 10 12.90 7.33 22.48
CA ILE A 10 12.25 7.14 23.78
C ILE A 10 11.98 8.52 24.38
N ASN A 11 10.76 8.71 24.86
CA ASN A 11 10.28 9.94 25.47
C ASN A 11 10.60 9.94 26.98
N ALA A 12 10.52 11.12 27.61
CA ALA A 12 10.81 11.28 29.03
C ALA A 12 9.87 10.49 29.96
N ASP A 13 8.66 10.19 29.48
CA ASP A 13 7.64 9.37 30.15
C ASP A 13 7.84 7.86 29.93
N GLY A 14 8.90 7.45 29.22
CA GLY A 14 9.18 6.06 28.86
C GLY A 14 8.44 5.55 27.62
N SER A 15 7.56 6.35 27.00
CA SER A 15 6.90 5.98 25.74
C SER A 15 7.87 6.03 24.55
N LYS A 16 7.50 5.40 23.43
CA LYS A 16 8.31 5.36 22.20
C LYS A 16 7.61 6.09 21.08
N THR A 17 8.28 7.05 20.46
CA THR A 17 7.84 7.63 19.19
C THR A 17 8.59 6.97 18.05
N ILE A 18 7.83 6.37 17.13
CA ILE A 18 8.32 5.74 15.92
C ILE A 18 7.81 6.51 14.71
N LYS A 19 8.55 6.45 13.60
CA LYS A 19 8.07 6.92 12.30
C LYS A 19 7.93 5.72 11.37
N MET A 20 6.77 5.58 10.75
CA MET A 20 6.47 4.43 9.90
C MET A 20 7.47 4.36 8.74
N LYS A 21 7.90 3.13 8.42
CA LYS A 21 8.91 2.86 7.39
C LYS A 21 8.29 2.15 6.21
N ARG A 22 8.81 2.46 5.03
CA ARG A 22 8.49 1.73 3.80
C ARG A 22 9.31 0.46 3.74
N ALA A 23 8.68 -0.64 3.35
CA ALA A 23 9.34 -1.88 2.98
C ALA A 23 9.57 -1.94 1.47
N CYS A 24 10.76 -2.36 1.03
CA CYS A 24 11.05 -2.56 -0.38
C CYS A 24 10.19 -3.68 -0.98
N ASN A 25 9.48 -3.41 -2.07
CA ASN A 25 8.63 -4.37 -2.79
C ASN A 25 9.42 -5.61 -3.27
N GLY A 26 10.76 -5.52 -3.43
CA GLY A 26 11.58 -6.66 -3.85
C GLY A 26 12.10 -7.50 -2.69
N CYS A 27 12.64 -6.86 -1.64
CA CYS A 27 13.48 -7.53 -0.64
C CYS A 27 12.98 -7.42 0.80
N GLY A 28 11.86 -6.70 1.01
CA GLY A 28 11.26 -6.41 2.30
C GLY A 28 12.05 -5.47 3.21
N LYS A 29 13.26 -5.05 2.84
CA LYS A 29 14.10 -4.18 3.69
C LYS A 29 13.44 -2.81 3.88
N HIS A 30 13.52 -2.27 5.09
CA HIS A 30 13.13 -0.89 5.36
C HIS A 30 14.10 0.10 4.70
N ILE A 31 13.58 1.03 3.90
CA ILE A 31 14.41 1.92 3.05
C ILE A 31 14.16 3.42 3.25
N GLY A 32 13.27 3.80 4.18
CA GLY A 32 13.04 5.19 4.55
C GLY A 32 11.66 5.40 5.14
N ASP A 33 11.39 6.64 5.52
CA ASP A 33 10.09 7.05 6.07
C ASP A 33 8.98 6.96 5.02
N VAL A 34 7.77 6.62 5.49
CA VAL A 34 6.52 6.74 4.75
C VAL A 34 6.11 8.22 4.68
N THR A 35 5.56 8.68 3.55
CA THR A 35 4.95 10.01 3.42
C THR A 35 3.46 9.97 3.76
N ASP A 36 2.89 11.15 4.00
CA ASP A 36 1.46 11.25 4.33
C ASP A 36 0.59 10.77 3.17
N GLU A 37 1.01 10.96 1.91
CA GLU A 37 0.27 10.45 0.74
C GLU A 37 0.29 8.92 0.66
N GLU A 38 1.42 8.29 0.99
CA GLU A 38 1.55 6.84 1.04
C GLU A 38 0.74 6.26 2.21
N MET A 39 0.71 6.95 3.35
CA MET A 39 -0.12 6.56 4.49
C MET A 39 -1.61 6.67 4.15
N ALA A 40 -2.04 7.78 3.54
CA ALA A 40 -3.40 7.95 3.07
C ALA A 40 -3.77 6.91 2.02
N ALA A 41 -2.86 6.54 1.11
CA ALA A 41 -3.09 5.48 0.15
C ALA A 41 -3.35 4.14 0.86
N ALA A 42 -2.51 3.75 1.83
CA ALA A 42 -2.71 2.52 2.59
C ALA A 42 -4.04 2.50 3.37
N MET A 43 -4.38 3.60 4.05
CA MET A 43 -5.63 3.71 4.83
C MET A 43 -6.87 3.60 3.95
N ASN A 44 -6.80 4.09 2.71
CA ASN A 44 -7.88 4.03 1.74
C ASN A 44 -7.85 2.75 0.87
N GLY A 45 -7.04 1.74 1.23
CA GLY A 45 -6.92 0.51 0.45
C GLY A 45 -6.35 0.71 -0.96
N ARG A 46 -5.73 1.86 -1.24
CA ARG A 46 -5.13 2.18 -2.53
C ARG A 46 -3.74 1.55 -2.66
N PRO A 47 -3.26 1.30 -3.90
CA PRO A 47 -1.94 0.72 -4.13
C PRO A 47 -0.83 1.65 -3.63
N LEU A 48 0.13 1.08 -2.90
CA LEU A 48 1.36 1.78 -2.54
C LEU A 48 2.32 1.86 -3.74
N PRO A 49 3.14 2.92 -3.83
CA PRO A 49 4.11 3.05 -4.90
C PRO A 49 5.18 1.95 -4.83
N ASP A 50 5.72 1.59 -5.99
CA ASP A 50 6.90 0.73 -6.09
C ASP A 50 8.16 1.53 -5.75
N VAL A 51 8.77 1.17 -4.62
CA VAL A 51 9.95 1.86 -4.07
C VAL A 51 11.25 1.09 -4.29
N ARG A 52 11.26 0.05 -5.16
CA ARG A 52 12.47 -0.75 -5.43
C ARG A 52 13.63 0.10 -5.94
N ARG A 53 13.37 1.14 -6.74
CA ARG A 53 14.41 2.06 -7.25
C ARG A 53 15.07 2.92 -6.16
N GLU A 54 14.47 3.01 -4.97
CA GLU A 54 15.05 3.69 -3.82
C GLU A 54 15.85 2.76 -2.91
N CYS A 55 15.69 1.44 -3.07
CA CYS A 55 16.40 0.45 -2.28
C CYS A 55 17.86 0.33 -2.72
N PRO A 56 18.85 0.42 -1.82
CA PRO A 56 20.25 0.25 -2.20
C PRO A 56 20.58 -1.12 -2.82
N ALA A 57 19.82 -2.17 -2.46
CA ALA A 57 20.03 -3.52 -2.97
C ALA A 57 19.27 -3.79 -4.29
N CYS A 58 18.01 -3.35 -4.37
CA CYS A 58 17.16 -3.63 -5.54
C CYS A 58 17.25 -2.53 -6.61
N GLY A 59 17.54 -1.29 -6.22
CA GLY A 59 17.47 -0.13 -7.08
C GLY A 59 18.37 -0.18 -8.31
N PRO A 60 19.61 -0.72 -8.24
CA PRO A 60 20.47 -0.84 -9.42
C PRO A 60 19.89 -1.67 -10.55
N THR A 61 19.02 -2.65 -10.25
CA THR A 61 18.44 -3.59 -11.24
C THR A 61 16.93 -3.49 -11.34
N ALA A 62 16.30 -2.57 -10.59
CA ALA A 62 14.85 -2.40 -10.60
C ALA A 62 14.40 -1.76 -11.92
N PRO A 63 13.41 -2.34 -12.62
CA PRO A 63 12.84 -1.72 -13.81
C PRO A 63 12.14 -0.40 -13.46
N PRO A 64 11.90 0.49 -14.45
CA PRO A 64 11.00 1.60 -14.24
C PRO A 64 9.61 1.09 -13.82
N PRO A 65 8.92 1.77 -12.88
CA PRO A 65 7.57 1.39 -12.50
C PRO A 65 6.64 1.43 -13.72
N VAL A 66 5.92 0.34 -13.97
CA VAL A 66 4.91 0.25 -15.03
C VAL A 66 3.54 0.41 -14.37
N CYS A 67 2.73 1.35 -14.86
CA CYS A 67 1.35 1.51 -14.41
C CYS A 67 0.52 0.33 -14.94
N MET A 68 -0.03 -0.46 -14.01
CA MET A 68 -1.07 -1.44 -14.30
C MET A 68 -2.41 -0.82 -13.85
N PRO A 69 -3.30 -0.46 -14.79
CA PRO A 69 -4.61 0.09 -14.46
C PRO A 69 -5.38 -0.91 -13.59
N THR A 70 -5.78 -0.50 -12.40
CA THR A 70 -6.54 -1.31 -11.45
C THR A 70 -7.78 -0.55 -11.03
N GLN A 71 -8.94 -1.20 -11.07
CA GLN A 71 -10.16 -0.65 -10.50
C GLN A 71 -10.11 -0.78 -8.98
N ILE A 72 -10.39 0.31 -8.30
CA ILE A 72 -10.55 0.33 -6.85
C ILE A 72 -11.90 0.95 -6.52
N VAL A 73 -12.41 0.60 -5.35
CA VAL A 73 -13.56 1.27 -4.74
C VAL A 73 -13.03 2.17 -3.63
N GLU A 74 -13.29 3.46 -3.73
CA GLU A 74 -13.08 4.40 -2.63
C GLU A 74 -14.35 4.42 -1.78
N GLY A 75 -14.26 4.07 -0.50
CA GLY A 75 -15.41 3.93 0.40
C GLY A 75 -15.68 2.46 0.80
N GLY A 76 -16.86 2.19 1.35
CA GLY A 76 -17.25 0.83 1.73
C GLY A 76 -17.58 -0.03 0.49
N ALA A 77 -16.80 -1.08 0.22
CA ALA A 77 -17.02 -1.98 -0.91
C ALA A 77 -18.44 -2.57 -0.96
N TYR A 78 -19.04 -2.84 0.20
CA TYR A 78 -20.42 -3.33 0.35
C TYR A 78 -21.48 -2.35 -0.18
N CYS A 79 -21.18 -1.04 -0.27
CA CYS A 79 -22.08 -0.06 -0.87
C CYS A 79 -22.18 -0.23 -2.40
N VAL A 80 -21.13 -0.74 -3.06
CA VAL A 80 -21.12 -0.94 -4.53
C VAL A 80 -22.00 -2.12 -4.92
N ILE A 81 -22.01 -3.19 -4.11
CA ILE A 81 -22.83 -4.37 -4.35
C ILE A 81 -24.25 -4.27 -3.79
N ARG A 82 -24.65 -3.11 -3.24
CA ARG A 82 -25.95 -2.86 -2.59
C ARG A 82 -26.32 -3.87 -1.50
N ASP A 83 -25.30 -4.49 -0.89
CA ASP A 83 -25.42 -5.48 0.17
C ASP A 83 -25.03 -4.89 1.54
N CYS A 84 -25.06 -3.55 1.64
CA CYS A 84 -25.02 -2.89 2.92
C CYS A 84 -26.22 -3.36 3.74
N ASN A 85 -25.97 -3.94 4.91
CA ASN A 85 -27.03 -4.27 5.85
C ASN A 85 -27.69 -2.95 6.29
N HIS A 86 -28.77 -2.54 5.60
CA HIS A 86 -29.55 -1.31 5.80
C HIS A 86 -30.28 -1.29 7.16
N GLU A 87 -29.94 -2.19 8.09
CA GLU A 87 -30.56 -2.29 9.41
C GLU A 87 -30.08 -1.21 10.40
N VAL A 88 -29.12 -0.36 10.01
CA VAL A 88 -28.84 0.87 10.76
C VAL A 88 -29.65 2.00 10.13
N GLU A 89 -30.83 2.25 10.70
CA GLU A 89 -31.74 3.32 10.30
C GLU A 89 -31.06 4.70 10.30
N ASN A 90 -31.30 5.44 9.22
CA ASN A 90 -31.30 6.91 9.09
C ASN A 90 -30.04 7.69 9.49
N ASP A 91 -29.14 7.88 8.51
CA ASP A 91 -28.77 9.23 8.00
C ASP A 91 -27.89 9.12 6.74
N GLY A 92 -28.55 8.78 5.63
CA GLY A 92 -28.33 9.22 4.23
C GLY A 92 -26.97 9.18 3.52
N ASP A 93 -25.82 9.47 4.14
CA ASP A 93 -24.65 9.95 3.38
C ASP A 93 -23.48 8.95 3.24
N TYR A 94 -23.54 7.79 3.91
CA TYR A 94 -22.39 6.87 3.97
C TYR A 94 -22.04 6.22 2.62
N CYS A 95 -23.06 5.80 1.84
CA CYS A 95 -22.84 5.18 0.54
C CYS A 95 -22.79 6.19 -0.63
N ASP A 96 -23.17 7.45 -0.39
CA ASP A 96 -23.15 8.51 -1.42
C ASP A 96 -21.73 8.99 -1.74
N GLN A 97 -20.76 8.68 -0.89
CA GLN A 97 -19.34 9.03 -1.07
C GLN A 97 -18.52 7.88 -1.69
N VAL A 98 -19.19 6.84 -2.20
CA VAL A 98 -18.52 5.68 -2.78
C VAL A 98 -18.29 5.93 -4.27
N SER A 99 -17.06 5.72 -4.73
CA SER A 99 -16.74 5.89 -6.14
C SER A 99 -15.82 4.78 -6.64
N GLU A 100 -16.11 4.30 -7.84
CA GLU A 100 -15.19 3.46 -8.59
C GLU A 100 -14.17 4.33 -9.30
N LYS A 101 -12.89 3.96 -9.17
CA LYS A 101 -11.80 4.69 -9.81
C LYS A 101 -10.75 3.74 -10.34
N THR A 102 -10.23 4.06 -11.52
CA THR A 102 -9.04 3.40 -12.04
C THR A 102 -7.79 4.12 -11.53
N VAL A 103 -6.91 3.38 -10.84
CA VAL A 103 -5.63 3.86 -10.36
C VAL A 103 -4.48 3.08 -10.97
N CYS A 104 -3.28 3.67 -10.96
CA CYS A 104 -2.07 2.97 -11.37
C CYS A 104 -1.51 2.17 -10.19
N ALA A 105 -1.58 0.84 -10.28
CA ALA A 105 -0.80 -0.04 -9.42
C ALA A 105 0.55 -0.32 -10.07
N THR A 106 1.64 -0.17 -9.33
CA THR A 106 2.99 -0.43 -9.84
C THR A 106 3.56 -1.66 -9.15
N HIS A 107 3.70 -2.75 -9.88
CA HIS A 107 4.33 -4.00 -9.43
C HIS A 107 3.74 -4.66 -8.16
N SER A 108 2.60 -4.16 -7.70
CA SER A 108 1.71 -4.81 -6.75
C SER A 108 0.82 -5.79 -7.53
N THR A 109 0.73 -7.03 -7.05
CA THR A 109 -0.30 -7.97 -7.50
C THR A 109 -1.44 -7.90 -6.50
N PHE A 110 -2.64 -7.73 -7.02
CA PHE A 110 -3.86 -7.92 -6.24
C PHE A 110 -4.17 -9.40 -6.26
N ALA A 111 -4.42 -9.99 -5.09
CA ALA A 111 -5.10 -11.29 -5.08
C ALA A 111 -6.59 -11.02 -4.93
N SER A 112 -7.39 -11.85 -5.59
CA SER A 112 -8.77 -12.06 -5.21
C SER A 112 -8.79 -12.43 -3.72
N GLY A 113 -9.42 -11.60 -2.90
CA GLY A 113 -9.67 -11.86 -1.48
C GLY A 113 -10.52 -13.11 -1.28
N PHE A 114 -10.67 -13.51 -0.01
CA PHE A 114 -11.60 -14.58 0.36
C PHE A 114 -13.01 -14.19 -0.10
N GLU A 115 -13.71 -15.09 -0.80
CA GLU A 115 -15.08 -14.89 -1.32
C GLU A 115 -15.26 -13.65 -2.22
N GLU A 116 -14.87 -13.76 -3.50
CA GLU A 116 -15.33 -13.00 -4.69
C GLU A 116 -15.48 -11.46 -4.64
N SER A 117 -15.17 -10.78 -3.54
CA SER A 117 -15.72 -9.43 -3.27
C SER A 117 -14.69 -8.35 -2.94
N TYR A 118 -13.40 -8.68 -2.85
CA TYR A 118 -12.38 -7.65 -2.65
C TYR A 118 -11.02 -8.02 -3.25
N GLU A 119 -10.47 -7.16 -4.11
CA GLU A 119 -9.07 -7.25 -4.55
C GLU A 119 -8.18 -6.66 -3.45
N VAL A 120 -7.46 -7.49 -2.68
CA VAL A 120 -6.45 -7.00 -1.74
C VAL A 120 -5.13 -6.89 -2.47
N VAL A 121 -4.42 -5.79 -2.26
CA VAL A 121 -2.99 -5.67 -2.56
C VAL A 121 -2.23 -6.66 -1.67
N THR A 122 -2.05 -7.90 -2.12
CA THR A 122 -1.56 -8.98 -1.26
C THR A 122 -0.06 -9.17 -1.31
N VAL A 123 0.60 -8.83 -2.42
CA VAL A 123 2.02 -9.09 -2.57
C VAL A 123 2.64 -8.22 -3.66
N SER A 124 3.89 -7.84 -3.47
CA SER A 124 4.75 -7.39 -4.54
C SER A 124 5.32 -8.61 -5.26
N ALA A 125 5.18 -8.67 -6.58
CA ALA A 125 5.66 -9.81 -7.36
C ALA A 125 7.16 -10.07 -7.09
N PRO A 126 7.59 -11.33 -6.94
CA PRO A 126 8.99 -11.67 -6.76
C PRO A 126 9.77 -11.37 -8.06
N TRP A 127 10.30 -10.15 -8.14
CA TRP A 127 11.33 -9.78 -9.11
C TRP A 127 12.68 -10.27 -8.60
N PRO A 128 13.66 -10.65 -9.45
CA PRO A 128 14.97 -11.14 -9.01
C PRO A 128 15.69 -10.07 -8.20
N CYS A 129 15.43 -10.09 -6.90
CA CYS A 129 16.19 -9.38 -5.91
C CYS A 129 17.45 -10.22 -5.66
N THR A 130 18.62 -9.66 -5.92
CA THR A 130 19.94 -10.29 -5.71
C THR A 130 20.28 -10.50 -4.23
N LYS A 131 19.29 -10.61 -3.35
CA LYS A 131 19.51 -10.90 -1.94
C LYS A 131 19.82 -12.40 -1.82
N GLY A 132 21.11 -12.73 -1.85
CA GLY A 132 21.61 -14.10 -1.71
C GLY A 132 22.43 -14.65 -2.88
N GLN A 133 22.69 -13.87 -3.94
CA GLN A 133 23.72 -14.27 -4.90
C GLN A 133 25.10 -13.95 -4.32
N VAL A 134 25.65 -14.93 -3.62
CA VAL A 134 27.09 -15.02 -3.37
C VAL A 134 27.76 -15.08 -4.75
N VAL A 135 28.65 -14.12 -5.02
CA VAL A 135 29.60 -14.19 -6.14
C VAL A 135 30.72 -15.14 -5.76
#